data_AF-A0A7Y5UY89-F1
#
_entry.id   AF-A0A7Y5UY89-F1
#
_cell.length_a   1.000
_cell.length_b   1.000
_cell.length_c   1.000
_cell.angle_alpha   90.00
_cell.angle_beta   90.00
_cell.angle_gamma   90.00
#
_symmetry.space_group_name_H-M   'P 1'
#
loop_
_entity.id
_entity.type
_entity.pdbx_description
1 polymer ?
#
loop_
_entity_poly.entity_id
_entity_poly.type
_entity_poly.pdbx_seq_one_letter_code
_entity_poly.pdbx_strand_id
1 'polypeptide(L)'
;LLREGQYLDWHADELDDLGAIYYFCKGTWAAHTNNVLNYTWSHDEHSPVHEIRSQDHLDHPEAHDQKGRLALFATTVALGQPMYFMGQEFNLDRPRNVAWMDWPEDLENHGFYQWARRVIRMRRRYPGLRLDSYDPAADGLFTWLLGPWLPACQGEGRRLLGWRITPSEDAHETMVILLSFESEPVVVDIQFGLPGTWVCLADLDRANDLPPEGDNSAADPRAIHSKDGWFRGFTLPPSSGFLYKWETA
;
A
#
# COMPACT_ATOMS: atom_id res chain seq x y z
N LEU A 1 -5.79 -10.21 -1.62
CA LEU A 1 -5.56 -9.54 -0.32
C LEU A 1 -5.41 -10.63 0.71
N LEU A 2 -4.37 -10.62 1.54
CA LEU A 2 -4.31 -11.50 2.71
C LEU A 2 -5.46 -11.11 3.63
N ARG A 3 -6.39 -12.03 3.84
CA ARG A 3 -7.74 -11.74 4.34
C ARG A 3 -7.89 -12.42 5.69
N GLU A 4 -7.93 -11.64 6.76
CA GLU A 4 -8.03 -12.16 8.15
C GLU A 4 -9.48 -12.52 8.57
N GLY A 5 -10.48 -12.31 7.70
CA GLY A 5 -11.89 -12.70 7.91
C GLY A 5 -12.24 -14.09 7.35
N GLN A 6 -13.43 -14.61 7.70
CA GLN A 6 -13.95 -15.87 7.14
C GLN A 6 -14.80 -15.61 5.88
N TYR A 7 -14.40 -16.17 4.72
CA TYR A 7 -15.10 -15.97 3.44
C TYR A 7 -15.74 -17.27 2.93
N LEU A 8 -16.88 -17.15 2.23
CA LEU A 8 -17.48 -18.25 1.45
C LEU A 8 -16.60 -18.55 0.21
N ASP A 9 -16.37 -19.84 -0.08
CA ASP A 9 -15.66 -20.37 -1.26
C ASP A 9 -14.20 -19.91 -1.44
N TRP A 10 -13.42 -20.02 -0.36
CA TRP A 10 -12.07 -19.47 -0.25
C TRP A 10 -10.93 -20.36 -0.81
N HIS A 11 -9.92 -19.71 -1.42
CA HIS A 11 -8.60 -20.28 -1.73
C HIS A 11 -7.60 -19.88 -0.64
N ALA A 12 -6.74 -20.81 -0.21
CA ALA A 12 -5.87 -20.67 0.96
C ALA A 12 -4.98 -19.39 1.00
N ASP A 13 -4.62 -18.94 2.21
CA ASP A 13 -3.67 -17.85 2.53
C ASP A 13 -2.23 -18.25 2.17
N GLU A 14 -2.00 -18.61 0.92
CA GLU A 14 -0.70 -19.04 0.42
C GLU A 14 0.17 -17.83 0.07
N LEU A 15 1.46 -17.92 0.41
CA LEU A 15 2.43 -16.86 0.17
C LEU A 15 2.93 -16.85 -1.28
N ASP A 16 2.73 -17.96 -1.99
CA ASP A 16 3.35 -18.26 -3.28
C ASP A 16 2.98 -17.25 -4.38
N ASP A 17 1.80 -16.62 -4.27
CA ASP A 17 1.30 -15.62 -5.23
C ASP A 17 1.11 -14.21 -4.63
N LEU A 18 1.58 -13.98 -3.40
CA LEU A 18 1.37 -12.69 -2.72
C LEU A 18 1.93 -11.51 -3.55
N GLY A 19 3.12 -11.69 -4.13
CA GLY A 19 3.74 -10.67 -4.98
C GLY A 19 3.04 -10.45 -6.31
N ALA A 20 2.41 -11.49 -6.86
CA ALA A 20 1.79 -11.43 -8.18
C ALA A 20 0.68 -10.38 -8.23
N ILE A 21 -0.16 -10.29 -7.20
CA ILE A 21 -1.26 -9.32 -7.11
C ILE A 21 -0.76 -7.87 -7.18
N TYR A 22 0.37 -7.58 -6.54
CA TYR A 22 0.95 -6.23 -6.50
C TYR A 22 1.82 -5.93 -7.72
N TYR A 23 2.32 -6.97 -8.39
CA TYR A 23 3.02 -6.93 -9.68
C TYR A 23 2.09 -7.30 -10.84
N PHE A 24 0.90 -6.70 -10.83
CA PHE A 24 -0.11 -6.74 -11.90
C PHE A 24 -0.39 -8.13 -12.50
N CYS A 25 -0.22 -9.22 -11.76
CA CYS A 25 -0.52 -10.59 -12.21
C CYS A 25 0.18 -11.00 -13.53
N LYS A 26 1.41 -10.50 -13.77
CA LYS A 26 2.17 -10.79 -15.02
C LYS A 26 2.36 -12.29 -15.28
N GLY A 27 2.64 -13.05 -14.22
CA GLY A 27 2.92 -14.48 -14.29
C GLY A 27 1.70 -15.36 -14.59
N THR A 28 0.49 -14.80 -14.58
CA THR A 28 -0.75 -15.57 -14.69
C THR A 28 -1.56 -15.21 -15.93
N TRP A 29 -2.05 -13.98 -16.04
CA TRP A 29 -2.98 -13.60 -17.11
C TRP A 29 -2.78 -12.19 -17.69
N ALA A 30 -2.10 -11.29 -16.99
CA ALA A 30 -1.93 -9.93 -17.46
C ALA A 30 -0.67 -9.78 -18.31
N ALA A 31 -0.81 -9.20 -19.50
CA ALA A 31 0.33 -8.89 -20.35
C ALA A 31 0.95 -7.54 -19.96
N HIS A 32 0.14 -6.59 -19.50
CA HIS A 32 0.53 -5.21 -19.27
C HIS A 32 -0.07 -4.66 -17.97
N THR A 33 0.60 -3.69 -17.34
CA THR A 33 0.09 -3.01 -16.14
C THR A 33 -1.29 -2.37 -16.34
N ASN A 34 -1.72 -2.05 -17.56
CA ASN A 34 -3.02 -1.46 -17.83
C ASN A 34 -4.14 -2.51 -18.05
N ASN A 35 -3.83 -3.80 -17.95
CA ASN A 35 -4.82 -4.88 -18.09
C ASN A 35 -5.49 -5.24 -16.76
N VAL A 36 -4.98 -4.74 -15.63
CA VAL A 36 -5.42 -5.17 -14.30
C VAL A 36 -6.23 -4.09 -13.61
N LEU A 37 -7.43 -4.47 -13.18
CA LEU A 37 -8.25 -3.69 -12.27
C LEU A 37 -8.02 -4.20 -10.84
N ASN A 38 -7.39 -3.39 -10.00
CA ASN A 38 -7.14 -3.70 -8.60
C ASN A 38 -8.29 -3.17 -7.75
N TYR A 39 -8.90 -4.04 -6.95
CA TYR A 39 -9.92 -3.64 -5.97
C TYR A 39 -9.85 -4.54 -4.74
N THR A 40 -10.33 -4.03 -3.61
CA THR A 40 -10.44 -4.79 -2.37
C THR A 40 -11.83 -5.37 -2.16
N TRP A 41 -12.85 -4.61 -2.56
CA TRP A 41 -14.26 -4.99 -2.48
C TRP A 41 -15.07 -4.19 -3.51
N SER A 42 -16.22 -4.75 -3.91
CA SER A 42 -17.21 -4.12 -4.77
C SER A 42 -18.60 -4.26 -4.14
N HIS A 43 -19.65 -4.05 -4.93
CA HIS A 43 -21.02 -4.34 -4.51
C HIS A 43 -21.27 -5.83 -4.18
N ASP A 44 -20.49 -6.75 -4.74
CA ASP A 44 -20.71 -8.20 -4.59
C ASP A 44 -20.06 -8.76 -3.31
N GLU A 45 -19.09 -8.04 -2.74
CA GLU A 45 -18.35 -8.43 -1.55
C GLU A 45 -18.73 -7.57 -0.32
N HIS A 46 -18.40 -8.06 0.87
CA HIS A 46 -18.45 -7.24 2.08
C HIS A 46 -17.31 -6.23 2.07
N SER A 47 -17.47 -5.12 2.80
CA SER A 47 -16.36 -4.20 3.04
C SER A 47 -15.31 -4.83 3.98
N PRO A 48 -14.04 -4.39 3.91
CA PRO A 48 -12.99 -4.91 4.80
C PRO A 48 -13.35 -4.80 6.28
N VAL A 49 -14.01 -3.72 6.67
CA VAL A 49 -14.51 -3.51 8.02
C VAL A 49 -15.53 -4.59 8.37
N HIS A 50 -16.52 -4.83 7.50
CA HIS A 50 -17.55 -5.83 7.76
C HIS A 50 -16.97 -7.24 7.92
N GLU A 51 -15.95 -7.59 7.13
CA GLU A 51 -15.36 -8.93 7.15
C GLU A 51 -14.57 -9.22 8.43
N ILE A 52 -13.83 -8.24 8.95
CA ILE A 52 -13.03 -8.46 10.16
C ILE A 52 -13.87 -8.51 11.43
N ARG A 53 -15.11 -8.00 11.39
CA ARG A 53 -16.04 -8.09 12.53
C ARG A 53 -16.43 -9.51 12.91
N SER A 54 -16.24 -10.48 12.00
CA SER A 54 -16.41 -11.90 12.34
C SER A 54 -15.33 -12.42 13.29
N GLN A 55 -14.31 -11.61 13.60
CA GLN A 55 -13.20 -11.94 14.49
C GLN A 55 -13.28 -11.07 15.75
N ASP A 56 -13.61 -11.66 16.90
CA ASP A 56 -13.81 -10.91 18.17
C ASP A 56 -12.62 -10.03 18.55
N HIS A 57 -11.40 -10.43 18.21
CA HIS A 57 -10.18 -9.67 18.52
C HIS A 57 -9.90 -8.50 17.56
N LEU A 58 -10.67 -8.38 16.47
CA LEU A 58 -10.58 -7.31 15.47
C LEU A 58 -11.86 -6.46 15.37
N ASP A 59 -12.95 -6.82 16.06
CA ASP A 59 -14.19 -6.02 16.11
C ASP A 59 -14.06 -4.83 17.08
N HIS A 60 -13.15 -3.91 16.76
CA HIS A 60 -12.97 -2.66 17.49
C HIS A 60 -12.55 -1.51 16.55
N PRO A 61 -12.84 -0.25 16.91
CA PRO A 61 -12.71 0.89 16.00
C PRO A 61 -11.31 1.07 15.39
N GLU A 62 -10.25 0.82 16.16
CA GLU A 62 -8.87 0.99 15.71
C GLU A 62 -8.50 -0.05 14.65
N ALA A 63 -8.91 -1.31 14.82
CA ALA A 63 -8.69 -2.35 13.81
C ALA A 63 -9.51 -2.06 12.53
N HIS A 64 -10.73 -1.56 12.67
CA HIS A 64 -11.57 -1.16 11.54
C HIS A 64 -10.91 -0.05 10.72
N ASP A 65 -10.42 0.99 11.38
CA ASP A 65 -9.71 2.10 10.73
C ASP A 65 -8.40 1.63 10.08
N GLN A 66 -7.58 0.88 10.81
CA GLN A 66 -6.29 0.37 10.32
C GLN A 66 -6.44 -0.55 9.11
N LYS A 67 -7.32 -1.56 9.17
CA LYS A 67 -7.53 -2.52 8.08
C LYS A 67 -8.19 -1.85 6.87
N GLY A 68 -9.11 -0.92 7.11
CA GLY A 68 -9.70 -0.09 6.07
C GLY A 68 -8.66 0.73 5.30
N ARG A 69 -7.78 1.40 6.03
CA ARG A 69 -6.66 2.16 5.47
C ARG A 69 -5.69 1.25 4.73
N LEU A 70 -5.29 0.13 5.33
CA LEU A 70 -4.38 -0.81 4.68
C LEU A 70 -4.97 -1.33 3.36
N ALA A 71 -6.26 -1.67 3.33
CA ALA A 71 -6.95 -2.11 2.12
C ALA A 71 -6.94 -1.02 1.03
N LEU A 72 -7.36 0.22 1.36
CA LEU A 72 -7.35 1.33 0.39
C LEU A 72 -5.92 1.65 -0.07
N PHE A 73 -4.97 1.72 0.85
CA PHE A 73 -3.57 2.02 0.58
C PHE A 73 -2.96 0.98 -0.37
N ALA A 74 -3.08 -0.32 -0.02
CA ALA A 74 -2.61 -1.44 -0.83
C ALA A 74 -3.18 -1.39 -2.26
N THR A 75 -4.47 -1.12 -2.41
CA THR A 75 -5.13 -0.95 -3.72
C THR A 75 -4.54 0.23 -4.50
N THR A 76 -4.27 1.33 -3.79
CA THR A 76 -3.80 2.60 -4.37
C THR A 76 -2.33 2.59 -4.75
N VAL A 77 -1.50 1.70 -4.19
CA VAL A 77 -0.06 1.65 -4.51
C VAL A 77 0.32 0.50 -5.44
N ALA A 78 -0.54 -0.51 -5.60
CA ALA A 78 -0.31 -1.63 -6.51
C ALA A 78 -0.14 -1.18 -7.97
N LEU A 79 0.67 -1.93 -8.74
CA LEU A 79 0.72 -1.79 -10.19
C LEU A 79 -0.61 -2.27 -10.79
N GLY A 80 -1.17 -1.52 -11.73
CA GLY A 80 -2.53 -1.74 -12.22
C GLY A 80 -3.36 -0.46 -12.26
N GLN A 81 -4.67 -0.64 -12.38
CA GLN A 81 -5.66 0.42 -12.31
C GLN A 81 -6.51 0.21 -11.04
N PRO A 82 -6.46 1.11 -10.05
CA PRO A 82 -7.28 0.95 -8.86
C PRO A 82 -8.74 1.27 -9.19
N MET A 83 -9.64 0.45 -8.66
CA MET A 83 -11.07 0.74 -8.54
C MET A 83 -11.41 0.91 -7.07
N TYR A 84 -12.16 1.96 -6.77
CA TYR A 84 -12.72 2.21 -5.45
C TYR A 84 -14.24 2.10 -5.55
N PHE A 85 -14.83 1.32 -4.67
CA PHE A 85 -16.28 1.23 -4.60
C PHE A 85 -16.86 2.33 -3.70
N MET A 86 -18.06 2.80 -4.02
CA MET A 86 -18.72 3.91 -3.31
C MET A 86 -18.85 3.61 -1.82
N GLY A 87 -18.25 4.46 -0.99
CA GLY A 87 -18.22 4.29 0.47
C GLY A 87 -16.85 3.86 1.00
N GLN A 88 -15.96 3.37 0.15
CA GLN A 88 -14.63 2.92 0.56
C GLN A 88 -13.77 4.08 1.08
N GLU A 89 -13.91 5.26 0.50
CA GLU A 89 -13.26 6.50 0.90
C GLU A 89 -13.72 7.04 2.27
N PHE A 90 -14.77 6.43 2.85
CA PHE A 90 -15.29 6.75 4.18
C PHE A 90 -15.13 5.60 5.17
N ASN A 91 -14.51 4.49 4.76
CA ASN A 91 -14.37 3.28 5.54
C ASN A 91 -15.70 2.67 6.01
N LEU A 92 -16.72 2.67 5.12
CA LEU A 92 -18.04 2.17 5.52
C LEU A 92 -18.00 0.67 5.86
N ASP A 93 -18.59 0.34 7.00
CA ASP A 93 -18.97 -1.03 7.34
C ASP A 93 -20.20 -1.41 6.51
N ARG A 94 -20.05 -2.42 5.64
CA ARG A 94 -21.10 -2.77 4.71
C ARG A 94 -21.13 -4.27 4.39
N PRO A 95 -22.31 -4.91 4.49
CA PRO A 95 -22.51 -6.20 3.86
C PRO A 95 -22.62 -6.05 2.34
N ARG A 96 -22.51 -7.18 1.65
CA ARG A 96 -22.61 -7.29 0.19
C ARG A 96 -24.02 -6.93 -0.28
N ASN A 97 -24.13 -6.59 -1.55
CA ASN A 97 -25.38 -6.27 -2.26
C ASN A 97 -26.16 -5.08 -1.71
N VAL A 98 -25.51 -4.23 -0.90
CA VAL A 98 -26.05 -2.92 -0.54
C VAL A 98 -25.47 -1.91 -1.52
N ALA A 99 -26.31 -1.01 -2.05
CA ALA A 99 -25.91 -0.02 -3.06
C ALA A 99 -26.20 1.44 -2.67
N TRP A 100 -26.84 1.70 -1.53
CA TRP A 100 -27.06 3.05 -0.99
C TRP A 100 -26.03 3.41 0.09
N MET A 101 -25.77 4.70 0.27
CA MET A 101 -24.79 5.24 1.23
C MET A 101 -25.34 6.52 1.87
N ASP A 102 -25.06 6.68 3.17
CA ASP A 102 -25.21 7.95 3.87
C ASP A 102 -23.91 8.77 3.78
N TRP A 103 -24.04 10.02 3.34
CA TRP A 103 -22.91 10.95 3.27
C TRP A 103 -22.52 11.42 4.66
N PRO A 104 -21.21 11.48 4.98
CA PRO A 104 -20.77 12.18 6.18
C PRO A 104 -21.20 13.66 6.12
N GLU A 105 -21.62 14.19 7.27
CA GLU A 105 -22.08 15.57 7.37
C GLU A 105 -20.97 16.59 7.10
N ASP A 106 -19.72 16.25 7.45
CA ASP A 106 -18.56 17.12 7.31
C ASP A 106 -17.35 16.36 6.74
N LEU A 107 -17.10 16.58 5.44
CA LEU A 107 -15.98 15.98 4.73
C LEU A 107 -14.63 16.60 5.11
N GLU A 108 -14.59 17.85 5.56
CA GLU A 108 -13.32 18.51 5.91
C GLU A 108 -12.75 17.97 7.22
N ASN A 109 -13.62 17.59 8.15
CA ASN A 109 -13.23 16.98 9.43
C ASN A 109 -13.26 15.44 9.43
N HIS A 110 -13.64 14.80 8.31
CA HIS A 110 -13.65 13.35 8.21
C HIS A 110 -12.23 12.77 7.97
N GLY A 111 -11.58 12.31 9.04
CA GLY A 111 -10.18 11.89 9.02
C GLY A 111 -9.81 10.82 7.98
N PHE A 112 -10.61 9.76 7.84
CA PHE A 112 -10.35 8.71 6.83
C PHE A 112 -10.42 9.26 5.40
N TYR A 113 -11.51 9.96 5.06
CA TYR A 113 -11.68 10.64 3.78
C TYR A 113 -10.55 11.63 3.46
N GLN A 114 -10.14 12.48 4.41
CA GLN A 114 -9.04 13.43 4.17
C GLN A 114 -7.73 12.70 3.87
N TRP A 115 -7.45 11.61 4.59
CA TRP A 115 -6.31 10.74 4.31
C TRP A 115 -6.44 10.06 2.93
N ALA A 116 -7.56 9.40 2.64
CA ALA A 116 -7.84 8.69 1.39
C ALA A 116 -7.70 9.62 0.18
N ARG A 117 -8.31 10.81 0.25
CA ARG A 117 -8.20 11.88 -0.75
C ARG A 117 -6.75 12.24 -1.05
N ARG A 118 -5.90 12.37 -0.02
CA ARG A 118 -4.48 12.72 -0.20
C ARG A 118 -3.69 11.58 -0.83
N VAL A 119 -3.87 10.35 -0.38
CA VAL A 119 -3.19 9.16 -0.95
C VAL A 119 -3.58 8.97 -2.42
N ILE A 120 -4.87 9.11 -2.76
CA ILE A 120 -5.35 9.03 -4.16
C ILE A 120 -4.76 10.15 -5.02
N ARG A 121 -4.67 11.38 -4.48
CA ARG A 121 -4.01 12.50 -5.17
C ARG A 121 -2.53 12.22 -5.42
N MET A 122 -1.81 11.63 -4.46
CA MET A 122 -0.41 11.23 -4.64
C MET A 122 -0.27 10.23 -5.79
N ARG A 123 -1.13 9.20 -5.90
CA ARG A 123 -1.12 8.28 -7.05
C ARG A 123 -1.26 9.03 -8.37
N ARG A 124 -2.16 10.01 -8.44
CA ARG A 124 -2.36 10.82 -9.65
C ARG A 124 -1.13 11.67 -9.98
N ARG A 125 -0.51 12.27 -8.96
CA ARG A 125 0.64 13.16 -9.09
C ARG A 125 1.90 12.42 -9.52
N TYR A 126 2.22 11.27 -8.92
CA TYR A 126 3.50 10.59 -9.11
C TYR A 126 3.43 9.52 -10.20
N PRO A 127 4.21 9.66 -11.30
CA PRO A 127 4.25 8.67 -12.38
C PRO A 127 4.69 7.28 -11.92
N GLY A 128 5.58 7.20 -10.92
CA GLY A 128 6.02 5.93 -10.34
C GLY A 128 4.87 5.09 -9.80
N LEU A 129 3.77 5.69 -9.33
CA LEU A 129 2.58 4.94 -8.87
C LEU A 129 1.64 4.56 -10.02
N ARG A 130 1.99 4.88 -11.27
CA ARG A 130 1.20 4.64 -12.48
C ARG A 130 2.07 4.14 -13.63
N LEU A 131 3.01 3.24 -13.34
CA LEU A 131 3.88 2.65 -14.36
C LEU A 131 3.07 2.03 -15.49
N ASP A 132 3.41 2.40 -16.71
CA ASP A 132 2.87 1.87 -17.95
C ASP A 132 3.97 1.04 -18.61
N SER A 133 3.97 -0.27 -18.38
CA SER A 133 4.98 -1.17 -18.94
C SER A 133 4.44 -2.61 -19.05
N TYR A 134 5.02 -3.35 -20.01
CA TYR A 134 4.83 -4.78 -20.15
C TYR A 134 5.59 -5.55 -19.07
N ASP A 135 6.81 -5.14 -18.70
CA ASP A 135 7.63 -5.80 -17.68
C ASP A 135 8.50 -4.80 -16.90
N PRO A 136 7.92 -4.09 -15.91
CA PRO A 136 8.61 -3.07 -15.13
C PRO A 136 9.94 -3.51 -14.51
N ALA A 137 10.06 -4.78 -14.09
CA ALA A 137 11.29 -5.32 -13.52
C ALA A 137 12.37 -5.54 -14.58
N ALA A 138 12.02 -6.09 -15.75
CA ALA A 138 12.97 -6.25 -16.86
C ALA A 138 13.42 -4.90 -17.43
N ASP A 139 12.53 -3.90 -17.40
CA ASP A 139 12.81 -2.53 -17.81
C ASP A 139 13.64 -1.74 -16.77
N GLY A 140 13.95 -2.34 -15.62
CA GLY A 140 14.70 -1.69 -14.54
C GLY A 140 13.90 -0.65 -13.73
N LEU A 141 12.59 -0.56 -13.96
CA LEU A 141 11.69 0.40 -13.31
C LEU A 141 11.18 -0.08 -11.95
N PHE A 142 11.30 -1.37 -11.65
CA PHE A 142 10.76 -2.01 -10.44
C PHE A 142 11.79 -2.95 -9.81
N THR A 143 11.87 -2.95 -8.48
CA THR A 143 12.72 -3.91 -7.74
C THR A 143 12.02 -4.33 -6.45
N TRP A 144 11.85 -5.64 -6.22
CA TRP A 144 11.40 -6.15 -4.94
C TRP A 144 12.45 -5.90 -3.85
N LEU A 145 12.01 -5.33 -2.74
CA LEU A 145 12.82 -5.04 -1.56
C LEU A 145 12.48 -5.98 -0.41
N LEU A 146 11.20 -6.32 -0.27
CA LEU A 146 10.68 -7.21 0.75
C LEU A 146 9.68 -8.21 0.14
N GLY A 147 9.67 -9.43 0.63
CA GLY A 147 8.76 -10.48 0.15
C GLY A 147 9.04 -11.84 0.78
N PRO A 148 8.04 -12.75 0.81
CA PRO A 148 8.19 -14.09 1.41
C PRO A 148 9.24 -14.98 0.71
N TRP A 149 9.58 -14.67 -0.54
CA TRP A 149 10.59 -15.37 -1.35
C TRP A 149 12.00 -14.73 -1.26
N LEU A 150 12.17 -13.66 -0.49
CA LEU A 150 13.47 -13.01 -0.28
C LEU A 150 14.16 -13.57 0.98
N PRO A 151 15.46 -13.28 1.20
CA PRO A 151 16.18 -13.74 2.39
C PRO A 151 15.51 -13.33 3.70
N ALA A 152 15.86 -14.02 4.80
CA ALA A 152 15.29 -13.78 6.13
C ALA A 152 15.25 -12.30 6.57
N CYS A 153 16.31 -11.52 6.30
CA CYS A 153 16.34 -10.10 6.64
C CYS A 153 15.39 -9.22 5.79
N GLN A 154 14.82 -9.76 4.73
CA GLN A 154 13.89 -9.09 3.80
C GLN A 154 12.49 -9.73 3.80
N GLY A 155 12.20 -10.63 4.76
CA GLY A 155 10.86 -11.16 4.99
C GLY A 155 10.58 -12.59 4.54
N GLU A 156 11.59 -13.46 4.49
CA GLU A 156 11.39 -14.90 4.21
C GLU A 156 10.20 -15.51 4.98
N GLY A 157 9.24 -16.09 4.25
CA GLY A 157 8.05 -16.71 4.83
C GLY A 157 7.09 -15.75 5.56
N ARG A 158 7.25 -14.42 5.39
CA ARG A 158 6.42 -13.39 6.02
C ARG A 158 5.43 -12.78 5.04
N ARG A 159 4.31 -12.31 5.58
CA ARG A 159 3.21 -11.61 4.90
C ARG A 159 3.52 -10.13 4.73
N LEU A 160 4.65 -9.84 4.12
CA LEU A 160 5.09 -8.47 3.90
C LEU A 160 5.59 -8.31 2.46
N LEU A 161 5.44 -7.11 1.93
CA LEU A 161 5.85 -6.76 0.59
C LEU A 161 6.52 -5.40 0.63
N GLY A 162 7.52 -5.22 -0.22
CA GLY A 162 8.13 -3.92 -0.39
C GLY A 162 8.79 -3.86 -1.74
N TRP A 163 8.73 -2.73 -2.40
CA TRP A 163 9.34 -2.54 -3.70
C TRP A 163 9.78 -1.10 -3.90
N ARG A 164 10.78 -0.93 -4.74
CA ARG A 164 11.24 0.35 -5.25
C ARG A 164 10.73 0.54 -6.67
N ILE A 165 10.35 1.78 -6.98
CA ILE A 165 10.00 2.22 -8.32
C ILE A 165 10.96 3.32 -8.75
N THR A 166 11.53 3.18 -9.95
CA THR A 166 12.47 4.13 -10.55
C THR A 166 11.95 4.45 -11.97
N PRO A 167 10.96 5.37 -12.10
CA PRO A 167 10.26 5.57 -13.37
C PRO A 167 11.10 6.28 -14.44
N SER A 168 12.18 6.95 -14.04
CA SER A 168 13.14 7.60 -14.93
C SER A 168 14.54 7.64 -14.30
N GLU A 169 15.50 8.21 -15.02
CA GLU A 169 16.86 8.45 -14.51
C GLU A 169 16.91 9.56 -13.44
N ASP A 170 15.84 10.35 -13.26
CA ASP A 170 15.76 11.34 -12.19
C ASP A 170 15.53 10.63 -10.84
N ALA A 171 16.54 10.68 -9.98
CA ALA A 171 16.48 10.11 -8.63
C ALA A 171 15.29 10.66 -7.82
N HIS A 172 14.86 11.91 -8.06
CA HIS A 172 13.71 12.49 -7.37
C HIS A 172 12.39 11.80 -7.73
N GLU A 173 12.29 11.06 -8.83
CA GLU A 173 11.09 10.28 -9.12
C GLU A 173 11.09 8.89 -8.46
N THR A 174 12.19 8.52 -7.79
CA THR A 174 12.31 7.21 -7.14
C THR A 174 11.46 7.15 -5.89
N MET A 175 10.67 6.08 -5.78
CA MET A 175 9.76 5.84 -4.67
C MET A 175 9.98 4.45 -4.07
N VAL A 176 9.64 4.30 -2.79
CA VAL A 176 9.62 3.00 -2.11
C VAL A 176 8.27 2.81 -1.44
N ILE A 177 7.68 1.64 -1.66
CA ILE A 177 6.44 1.22 -1.04
C ILE A 177 6.77 0.04 -0.12
N LEU A 178 6.22 0.04 1.09
CA LEU A 178 6.31 -1.06 2.05
C LEU A 178 4.89 -1.39 2.55
N LEU A 179 4.58 -2.67 2.69
CA LEU A 179 3.31 -3.19 3.19
C LEU A 179 3.59 -4.34 4.15
N SER A 180 2.93 -4.31 5.31
CA SER A 180 2.90 -5.42 6.26
C SER A 180 1.46 -5.88 6.44
N PHE A 181 1.21 -7.16 6.22
CA PHE A 181 -0.03 -7.85 6.56
C PHE A 181 0.19 -8.80 7.76
N GLU A 182 1.28 -8.60 8.49
CA GLU A 182 1.55 -9.33 9.73
C GLU A 182 0.71 -8.74 10.87
N SER A 183 0.34 -9.60 11.82
CA SER A 183 -0.33 -9.22 13.06
C SER A 183 0.64 -8.67 14.12
N GLU A 184 1.94 -8.87 13.92
CA GLU A 184 3.01 -8.44 14.82
C GLU A 184 4.06 -7.58 14.09
N PRO A 185 4.80 -6.72 14.80
CA PRO A 185 5.91 -5.99 14.21
C PRO A 185 7.00 -6.94 13.66
N VAL A 186 7.55 -6.61 12.48
CA VAL A 186 8.66 -7.37 11.88
C VAL A 186 9.85 -6.44 11.65
N VAL A 187 11.05 -6.89 12.05
CA VAL A 187 12.30 -6.18 11.77
C VAL A 187 12.86 -6.66 10.44
N VAL A 188 13.13 -5.73 9.52
CA VAL A 188 13.66 -6.01 8.18
C VAL A 188 14.77 -5.02 7.80
N ASP A 189 15.59 -5.41 6.84
CA ASP A 189 16.56 -4.55 6.19
C ASP A 189 16.00 -4.07 4.84
N ILE A 190 16.01 -2.76 4.60
CA ILE A 190 15.47 -2.15 3.39
C ILE A 190 16.63 -1.69 2.51
N GLN A 191 16.69 -2.23 1.30
CA GLN A 191 17.62 -1.78 0.26
C GLN A 191 16.98 -0.69 -0.59
N PHE A 192 16.94 0.53 -0.08
CA PHE A 192 16.55 1.73 -0.84
C PHE A 192 17.36 1.89 -2.15
N GLY A 193 18.62 1.47 -2.12
CA GLY A 193 19.59 1.42 -3.21
C GLY A 193 20.03 2.78 -3.77
N LEU A 194 19.57 3.88 -3.18
CA LEU A 194 20.20 5.20 -3.29
C LEU A 194 20.52 5.72 -1.88
N PRO A 195 21.74 6.22 -1.64
CA PRO A 195 22.01 6.99 -0.44
C PRO A 195 21.24 8.30 -0.48
N GLY A 196 20.95 8.86 0.69
CA GLY A 196 20.23 10.11 0.85
C GLY A 196 19.04 10.02 1.80
N THR A 197 18.15 11.00 1.67
CA THR A 197 16.96 11.17 2.50
C THR A 197 15.71 10.73 1.75
N TRP A 198 14.98 9.81 2.35
CA TRP A 198 13.71 9.25 1.88
C TRP A 198 12.58 9.81 2.72
N VAL A 199 11.79 10.71 2.16
CA VAL A 199 10.69 11.38 2.86
C VAL A 199 9.46 10.47 2.86
N CYS A 200 8.88 10.24 4.04
CA CYS A 200 7.63 9.49 4.19
C CYS A 200 6.44 10.37 3.75
N LEU A 201 5.93 10.13 2.54
CA LEU A 201 4.77 10.84 1.99
C LEU A 201 3.48 10.37 2.65
N ALA A 202 3.34 9.07 2.87
CA ALA A 202 2.16 8.50 3.51
C ALA A 202 2.51 7.26 4.32
N ASP A 203 1.88 7.16 5.49
CA ASP A 203 1.61 5.91 6.19
C ASP A 203 0.08 5.80 6.41
N LEU A 204 -0.38 4.82 7.18
CA LEU A 204 -1.82 4.66 7.41
C LEU A 204 -2.42 5.83 8.21
N ASP A 205 -1.65 6.46 9.10
CA ASP A 205 -2.16 7.50 10.00
C ASP A 205 -2.09 8.90 9.37
N ARG A 206 -1.09 9.15 8.52
CA ARG A 206 -0.81 10.48 7.95
C ARG A 206 -0.40 10.37 6.49
N ALA A 207 -1.07 11.18 5.66
CA ALA A 207 -0.67 11.49 4.29
C ALA A 207 -0.30 12.97 4.21
N ASN A 208 0.98 13.24 3.92
CA ASN A 208 1.51 14.59 3.73
C ASN A 208 2.43 14.63 2.51
N ASP A 209 2.02 15.36 1.48
CA ASP A 209 2.76 15.45 0.23
C ASP A 209 3.87 16.51 0.30
N LEU A 210 4.78 16.48 -0.66
CA LEU A 210 5.74 17.55 -0.88
C LEU A 210 5.02 18.81 -1.43
N PRO A 211 5.61 20.01 -1.28
CA PRO A 211 5.11 21.21 -1.95
C PRO A 211 4.87 21.00 -3.44
N PRO A 212 3.82 21.61 -4.04
CA PRO A 212 2.90 22.56 -3.43
C PRO A 212 1.64 21.94 -2.76
N GLU A 213 1.39 20.63 -2.90
CA GLU A 213 0.17 19.98 -2.39
C GLU A 213 0.21 19.68 -0.88
N GLY A 214 1.39 19.73 -0.27
CA GLY A 214 1.60 19.61 1.17
C GLY A 214 2.83 20.40 1.63
N ASP A 215 3.24 20.18 2.87
CA ASP A 215 4.37 20.86 3.52
C ASP A 215 5.48 19.89 3.95
N ASN A 216 5.46 18.66 3.43
CA ASN A 216 6.46 17.64 3.77
C ASN A 216 7.85 18.00 3.22
N SER A 217 8.90 17.50 3.87
CA SER A 217 10.28 17.77 3.48
C SER A 217 11.27 16.76 4.05
N ALA A 218 12.52 16.84 3.61
CA ALA A 218 13.65 16.07 4.16
C ALA A 218 13.91 16.31 5.67
N ALA A 219 13.34 17.37 6.24
CA ALA A 219 13.42 17.64 7.68
C ALA A 219 12.31 16.98 8.50
N ASP A 220 11.34 16.31 7.88
CA ASP A 220 10.30 15.58 8.61
C ASP A 220 10.94 14.46 9.44
N PRO A 221 10.59 14.31 10.73
CA PRO A 221 11.22 13.33 11.61
C PRO A 221 10.96 11.87 11.21
N ARG A 222 10.03 11.62 10.28
CA ARG A 222 9.76 10.29 9.72
C ARG A 222 10.54 10.03 8.42
N ALA A 223 11.34 10.99 7.97
CA ALA A 223 12.26 10.76 6.86
C ALA A 223 13.35 9.77 7.28
N ILE A 224 13.73 8.91 6.34
CA ILE A 224 14.78 7.91 6.53
C ILE A 224 16.06 8.41 5.87
N HIS A 225 17.16 8.42 6.61
CA HIS A 225 18.48 8.73 6.08
C HIS A 225 19.27 7.45 5.84
N SER A 226 19.49 7.11 4.58
CA SER A 226 20.32 5.98 4.17
C SER A 226 21.69 6.47 3.72
N LYS A 227 22.78 5.91 4.26
CA LYS A 227 24.15 6.37 3.93
C LYS A 227 24.73 5.69 2.70
N ASP A 228 24.29 4.47 2.42
CA ASP A 228 24.86 3.56 1.41
C ASP A 228 23.77 2.90 0.55
N GLY A 229 22.54 3.40 0.61
CA GLY A 229 21.38 2.78 -0.01
C GLY A 229 20.76 1.66 0.82
N TRP A 230 21.31 1.33 1.99
CA TRP A 230 20.67 0.43 2.95
C TRP A 230 20.12 1.20 4.15
N PHE A 231 19.05 0.66 4.73
CA PHE A 231 18.58 0.99 6.06
C PHE A 231 18.29 -0.31 6.80
N ARG A 232 19.08 -0.60 7.83
CA ARG A 232 19.03 -1.88 8.54
C ARG A 232 18.20 -1.80 9.80
N GLY A 233 17.55 -2.90 10.15
CA GLY A 233 16.76 -3.00 11.38
C GLY A 233 15.53 -2.09 11.39
N PHE A 234 14.90 -1.88 10.23
CA PHE A 234 13.62 -1.18 10.15
C PHE A 234 12.52 -2.02 10.79
N THR A 235 11.85 -1.48 11.81
CA THR A 235 10.68 -2.13 12.40
C THR A 235 9.44 -1.74 11.61
N LEU A 236 8.93 -2.67 10.81
CA LEU A 236 7.66 -2.55 10.09
C LEU A 236 6.52 -2.90 11.08
N PRO A 237 5.64 -1.95 11.45
CA PRO A 237 4.54 -2.22 12.37
C PRO A 237 3.57 -3.27 11.81
N PRO A 238 2.76 -3.91 12.66
CA PRO A 238 1.71 -4.81 12.18
C PRO A 238 0.71 -4.04 11.32
N SER A 239 0.16 -4.71 10.29
CA SER A 239 -0.92 -4.16 9.46
C SER A 239 -0.65 -2.71 9.01
N SER A 240 0.49 -2.49 8.39
CA SER A 240 1.02 -1.15 8.09
C SER A 240 1.36 -0.98 6.62
N GLY A 241 1.46 0.27 6.19
CA GLY A 241 1.86 0.63 4.84
C GLY A 241 2.64 1.95 4.85
N PHE A 242 3.64 2.07 3.98
CA PHE A 242 4.46 3.27 3.85
C PHE A 242 4.72 3.57 2.37
N LEU A 243 4.72 4.87 2.04
CA LEU A 243 5.14 5.43 0.76
C LEU A 243 6.24 6.45 1.01
N TYR A 244 7.43 6.14 0.55
CA TYR A 244 8.59 7.01 0.60
C TYR A 244 8.95 7.54 -0.79
N LYS A 245 9.54 8.74 -0.84
CA LYS A 245 10.14 9.32 -2.05
C LYS A 245 11.52 9.87 -1.73
N TRP A 246 12.46 9.69 -2.64
CA TRP A 246 13.82 10.22 -2.51
C TRP A 246 13.84 11.74 -2.76
N GLU A 247 14.58 12.49 -1.94
CA GLU A 247 14.65 13.96 -2.01
C GLU A 247 16.06 14.53 -2.08
N THR A 248 17.01 14.05 -1.27
CA THR A 248 18.36 14.64 -1.27
C THR A 248 19.40 13.55 -1.04
N ALA A 249 20.61 13.74 -1.57
CA ALA A 249 21.78 12.97 -1.14
C ALA A 249 22.35 13.51 0.18
#